data_AF-A0A9P1AKY2-F1
#
_entry.id   AF-A0A9P1AKY2-F1
#
_cell.length_a   1.000
_cell.length_b   1.000
_cell.length_c   1.000
_cell.angle_alpha   90.00
_cell.angle_beta   90.00
_cell.angle_gamma   90.00
#
_symmetry.space_group_name_H-M   'P 1'
#
loop_
_entity.id
_entity.type
_entity.pdbx_description
1 polymer ?
#
loop_
_entity_poly.entity_id
_entity_poly.type
_entity_poly.pdbx_seq_one_letter_code
_entity_poly.pdbx_strand_id
1 'polypeptide(L)'
;MRRCRNACFFLCFVYLFLSFLTNEENQNNEGPEFEPAKILKLNTAELLEVINGARRKLASEKWIGNMYKLEWDSDLVISATKRANCNVKVKHGKDFRERIWFPNDFKRLSDTSEFDNVLNGTNDYDLRWFELLWPSRRRIGCVSVDCFNPMYCHIGPGNKWSRREIIRGPPGSAYIPSSLPSPMLLFALLALVPFANSVYVHLSSFGQFETLYKVTKNSKIFVISDSPQEALQNLTLSTTVAGQNSNGFTLSVPAADGSLTPLVSSNDNDYLSVVFSGSSTLSGYLYTSNATSDLRVFPLNENSSVSFQPGTNVFFRMDTPAGKIPVAQNVVVGSKVAFAGFTGIPEDSASVQFFDSASIEGVTNYDQIELPLSVFHFTSNGDNVKYEIKYAARNGLQIGSSGLLMTDDFPSASFGTNDYALVNPDNADIDLVFVPRMNKTETYSGNVTLFYSALPSVNFPMLSTSSANITSISPVNRVVVESEGPYAIQYMLRDTSLTTPAPIETTTKASSIPQIVASLLIVALFLV
;
A
#
# COMPACT_ATOMS: atom_id res chain seq x y z
N MET A 1 48.25 -18.67 30.44
CA MET A 1 46.95 -18.53 31.14
C MET A 1 47.01 -17.32 32.08
N ARG A 2 45.98 -16.47 32.08
CA ARG A 2 45.89 -15.10 32.65
C ARG A 2 46.35 -13.98 31.71
N ARG A 3 45.47 -13.62 30.76
CA ARG A 3 45.28 -12.26 30.18
C ARG A 3 44.21 -12.36 29.08
N CYS A 4 42.94 -12.53 29.47
CA CYS A 4 41.76 -12.39 28.60
C CYS A 4 40.46 -12.44 29.43
N ARG A 5 40.36 -11.62 30.48
CA ARG A 5 39.12 -11.51 31.27
C ARG A 5 38.63 -10.09 31.54
N ASN A 6 39.42 -9.06 31.23
CA ASN A 6 39.06 -7.67 31.54
C ASN A 6 38.47 -6.88 30.36
N ALA A 7 38.55 -7.38 29.12
CA ALA A 7 38.00 -6.66 27.95
C ALA A 7 36.49 -6.87 27.75
N CYS A 8 35.93 -8.05 28.08
CA CYS A 8 34.49 -8.28 27.97
C CYS A 8 33.65 -7.53 29.02
N PHE A 9 34.24 -7.20 30.17
CA PHE A 9 33.49 -6.51 31.23
C PHE A 9 33.29 -5.01 30.93
N PHE A 10 34.19 -4.40 30.14
CA PHE A 10 34.10 -2.98 29.78
C PHE A 10 33.07 -2.72 28.67
N LEU A 11 32.91 -3.65 27.71
CA LEU A 11 31.95 -3.53 26.62
C LEU A 11 30.48 -3.75 27.05
N CYS A 12 30.23 -4.63 28.03
CA CYS A 12 28.87 -4.76 28.59
C CYS A 12 28.44 -3.55 29.41
N PHE A 13 29.37 -2.85 30.06
CA PHE A 13 29.03 -1.69 30.89
C PHE A 13 28.71 -0.44 30.06
N VAL A 14 29.38 -0.25 28.91
CA VAL A 14 29.09 0.86 27.98
C VAL A 14 27.74 0.68 27.28
N TYR A 15 27.34 -0.56 26.96
CA TYR A 15 26.03 -0.84 26.35
C TYR A 15 24.85 -0.64 27.31
N LEU A 16 25.04 -0.96 28.60
CA LEU A 16 24.03 -0.71 29.64
C LEU A 16 23.92 0.77 30.03
N PHE A 17 25.01 1.55 29.92
CA PHE A 17 24.99 2.98 30.21
C PHE A 17 24.39 3.81 29.06
N LEU A 18 24.56 3.40 27.79
CA LEU A 18 23.89 4.04 26.65
C LEU A 18 22.39 3.73 26.58
N SER A 19 21.95 2.58 27.08
CA SER A 19 20.52 2.25 27.18
C SER A 19 19.77 3.05 28.26
N PHE A 20 20.49 3.65 29.21
CA PHE A 20 19.92 4.48 30.26
C PHE A 20 19.86 5.98 29.92
N LEU A 21 20.52 6.41 28.83
CA LEU A 21 20.62 7.84 28.45
C LEU A 21 19.71 8.25 27.29
N THR A 22 18.88 7.34 26.74
CA THR A 22 17.91 7.67 25.67
C THR A 22 16.46 7.40 26.07
N ASN A 23 16.15 7.44 27.37
CA ASN A 23 14.79 7.26 27.87
C ASN A 23 14.34 8.50 28.66
N GLU A 24 14.43 9.65 28.00
CA GLU A 24 13.65 10.85 28.31
C GLU A 24 13.00 11.32 27.00
N GLU A 25 11.74 11.75 27.09
CA GLU A 25 10.80 12.06 26.00
C GLU A 25 10.16 10.88 25.26
N ASN A 26 9.11 10.32 25.87
CA ASN A 26 7.79 10.24 25.23
C ASN A 26 6.71 9.94 26.28
N GLN A 27 6.30 10.99 27.00
CA GLN A 27 4.98 11.03 27.61
C GLN A 27 3.95 11.44 26.53
N ASN A 28 2.80 10.78 26.56
CA ASN A 28 1.53 11.12 25.89
C ASN A 28 1.31 10.53 24.49
N ASN A 29 1.07 9.21 24.45
CA ASN A 29 0.09 8.62 23.53
C ASN A 29 -0.76 7.63 24.32
N GLU A 30 -1.67 8.18 25.13
CA GLU A 30 -2.75 7.40 25.72
C GLU A 30 -3.73 7.04 24.61
N GLY A 31 -3.79 5.75 24.25
CA GLY A 31 -4.90 5.21 23.47
C GLY A 31 -6.23 5.42 24.21
N PRO A 32 -7.38 5.30 23.52
CA PRO A 32 -8.67 5.65 24.08
C PRO A 32 -8.93 4.89 25.39
N GLU A 33 -9.28 5.66 26.42
CA GLU A 33 -9.56 5.18 27.77
C GLU A 33 -10.72 4.16 27.76
N PHE A 34 -10.44 2.95 28.26
CA PHE A 34 -11.28 1.75 28.14
C PHE A 34 -12.34 1.69 29.25
N GLU A 35 -13.61 1.93 28.92
CA GLU A 35 -14.75 1.75 29.85
C GLU A 35 -15.48 0.41 29.62
N PRO A 36 -15.47 -0.53 30.61
CA PRO A 36 -16.08 -1.86 30.47
C PRO A 36 -17.59 -1.87 30.16
N ALA A 37 -18.32 -0.80 30.53
CA ALA A 37 -19.75 -0.71 30.29
C ALA A 37 -20.14 -0.47 28.81
N LYS A 38 -19.19 -0.03 27.96
CA LYS A 38 -19.44 0.27 26.53
C LYS A 38 -19.39 -0.98 25.63
N ILE A 39 -18.69 -2.04 26.05
CA ILE A 39 -18.42 -3.22 25.21
C ILE A 39 -19.69 -3.99 24.83
N LEU A 40 -20.70 -4.00 25.70
CA LEU A 40 -22.00 -4.64 25.45
C LEU A 40 -22.89 -3.87 24.46
N LYS A 41 -22.52 -2.64 24.12
CA LYS A 41 -23.22 -1.79 23.16
C LYS A 41 -22.48 -1.68 21.83
N LEU A 42 -21.32 -2.33 21.71
CA LEU A 42 -20.54 -2.29 20.47
C LEU A 42 -21.28 -3.03 19.36
N ASN A 43 -21.31 -2.43 18.19
CA ASN A 43 -21.75 -3.12 17.00
C ASN A 43 -20.67 -4.13 16.55
N THR A 44 -21.04 -5.02 15.62
CA THR A 44 -20.15 -6.08 15.11
C THR A 44 -18.82 -5.55 14.59
N ALA A 45 -18.80 -4.39 13.93
CA ALA A 45 -17.58 -3.82 13.35
C ALA A 45 -16.62 -3.35 14.44
N GLU A 46 -17.13 -2.64 15.45
CA GLU A 46 -16.33 -2.13 16.58
C GLU A 46 -15.73 -3.28 17.40
N LEU A 47 -16.51 -4.34 17.65
CA LEU A 47 -16.00 -5.53 18.35
C LEU A 47 -14.86 -6.21 17.57
N LEU A 48 -15.05 -6.38 16.26
CA LEU A 48 -14.01 -6.98 15.40
C LEU A 48 -12.76 -6.10 15.32
N GLU A 49 -12.91 -4.78 15.31
CA GLU A 49 -11.80 -3.85 15.31
C GLU A 49 -10.95 -4.00 16.58
N VAL A 50 -11.59 -4.04 17.75
CA VAL A 50 -10.90 -4.24 19.04
C VAL A 50 -10.11 -5.56 19.03
N ILE A 51 -10.75 -6.66 18.64
CA ILE A 51 -10.12 -7.98 18.65
C ILE A 51 -8.99 -8.05 17.62
N ASN A 52 -9.22 -7.58 16.39
CA ASN A 52 -8.21 -7.63 15.34
C ASN A 52 -7.05 -6.64 15.59
N GLY A 53 -7.29 -5.52 16.27
CA GLY A 53 -6.25 -4.61 16.75
C GLY A 53 -5.32 -5.30 17.74
N ALA A 54 -5.88 -6.02 18.71
CA ALA A 54 -5.10 -6.83 19.66
C ALA A 54 -4.31 -7.96 18.97
N ARG A 55 -4.93 -8.65 17.99
CA ARG A 55 -4.25 -9.67 17.18
C ARG A 55 -3.06 -9.09 16.39
N ARG A 56 -3.23 -7.91 15.79
CA ARG A 56 -2.17 -7.19 15.07
C ARG A 56 -1.03 -6.80 16.00
N LYS A 57 -1.34 -6.20 17.15
CA LYS A 57 -0.37 -5.84 18.18
C LYS A 57 0.44 -7.06 18.63
N LEU A 58 -0.25 -8.14 18.98
CA LEU A 58 0.39 -9.39 19.40
C LEU A 58 1.27 -9.99 18.30
N ALA A 59 0.81 -10.01 17.05
CA ALA A 59 1.59 -10.54 15.94
C ALA A 59 2.90 -9.77 15.75
N SER A 60 2.86 -8.45 15.87
CA SER A 60 4.03 -7.58 15.78
C SER A 60 4.99 -7.81 16.94
N GLU A 61 4.50 -7.73 18.18
CA GLU A 61 5.33 -7.84 19.39
C GLU A 61 5.95 -9.22 19.56
N LYS A 62 5.22 -10.27 19.17
CA LYS A 62 5.62 -11.66 19.35
C LYS A 62 6.09 -12.31 18.06
N TRP A 63 6.25 -11.57 16.96
CA TRP A 63 6.76 -12.12 15.71
C TRP A 63 5.97 -13.37 15.26
N ILE A 64 4.64 -13.23 15.11
CA ILE A 64 3.76 -14.34 14.70
C ILE A 64 3.36 -14.16 13.24
N GLY A 65 3.90 -15.03 12.38
CA GLY A 65 3.71 -14.93 10.93
C GLY A 65 2.38 -15.43 10.41
N ASN A 66 1.65 -16.25 11.18
CA ASN A 66 0.36 -16.81 10.78
C ASN A 66 -0.84 -16.27 11.59
N MET A 67 -0.77 -15.00 12.03
CA MET A 67 -1.91 -14.35 12.69
C MET A 67 -2.96 -13.92 11.67
N TYR A 68 -4.03 -14.69 11.51
CA TYR A 68 -5.11 -14.33 10.58
C TYR A 68 -6.02 -13.25 11.16
N LYS A 69 -6.60 -12.41 10.31
CA LYS A 69 -7.73 -11.55 10.69
C LYS A 69 -8.93 -12.43 11.03
N LEU A 70 -9.65 -12.09 12.10
CA LEU A 70 -10.97 -12.67 12.37
C LEU A 70 -12.02 -11.94 11.55
N GLU A 71 -12.78 -12.71 10.79
CA GLU A 71 -13.94 -12.27 10.03
C GLU A 71 -15.23 -12.68 10.76
N TRP A 72 -16.27 -11.87 10.59
CA TRP A 72 -17.59 -12.22 11.14
C TRP A 72 -18.21 -13.34 10.31
N ASP A 73 -18.67 -14.39 10.97
CA ASP A 73 -19.30 -15.55 10.31
C ASP A 73 -20.72 -15.75 10.86
N SER A 74 -21.71 -15.50 9.99
CA SER A 74 -23.13 -15.62 10.31
C SER A 74 -23.55 -17.04 10.68
N ASP A 75 -22.90 -18.08 10.15
CA ASP A 75 -23.20 -19.47 10.52
C ASP A 75 -22.73 -19.77 11.93
N LEU A 76 -21.59 -19.20 12.34
CA LEU A 76 -21.14 -19.24 13.73
C LEU A 76 -22.06 -18.44 14.66
N VAL A 77 -22.62 -17.31 14.21
CA VAL A 77 -23.65 -16.59 14.98
C VAL A 77 -24.89 -17.46 15.16
N ILE A 78 -25.43 -18.05 14.09
CA ILE A 78 -26.60 -18.93 14.15
C ILE A 78 -26.33 -20.12 15.08
N SER A 79 -25.12 -20.68 15.03
CA SER A 79 -24.72 -21.78 15.93
C SER A 79 -24.61 -21.32 17.39
N ALA A 80 -24.04 -20.15 17.63
CA ALA A 80 -23.96 -19.53 18.95
C ALA A 80 -25.36 -19.23 19.51
N THR A 81 -26.27 -18.65 18.73
CA THR A 81 -27.66 -18.37 19.13
C THR A 81 -28.42 -19.62 19.52
N LYS A 82 -28.27 -20.72 18.76
CA LYS A 82 -28.94 -22.00 19.10
C LYS A 82 -28.47 -22.61 20.41
N ARG A 83 -27.27 -22.25 20.87
CA ARG A 83 -26.64 -22.82 22.08
C ARG A 83 -26.62 -21.86 23.25
N ALA A 84 -26.73 -20.56 22.97
CA ALA A 84 -26.81 -19.50 23.95
C ALA A 84 -27.89 -19.82 24.97
N ASN A 85 -27.46 -20.12 26.18
CA ASN A 85 -28.33 -20.38 27.30
C ASN A 85 -27.61 -19.94 28.57
N CYS A 86 -28.38 -19.73 29.63
CA CYS A 86 -27.86 -19.23 30.91
C CYS A 86 -27.17 -20.31 31.75
N ASN A 87 -27.11 -21.55 31.27
CA ASN A 87 -26.40 -22.66 31.90
C ASN A 87 -24.98 -22.76 31.34
N VAL A 88 -23.98 -22.51 32.19
CA VAL A 88 -22.56 -22.26 31.89
C VAL A 88 -21.78 -23.47 31.30
N LYS A 89 -22.45 -24.46 30.70
CA LYS A 89 -21.78 -25.63 30.10
C LYS A 89 -21.31 -25.32 28.69
N VAL A 90 -20.07 -24.87 28.59
CA VAL A 90 -19.36 -24.70 27.31
C VAL A 90 -19.12 -26.06 26.65
N LYS A 91 -19.58 -26.22 25.41
CA LYS A 91 -19.39 -27.41 24.57
C LYS A 91 -18.83 -27.01 23.20
N HIS A 92 -17.54 -27.26 22.98
CA HIS A 92 -16.91 -26.98 21.69
C HIS A 92 -17.53 -27.82 20.55
N GLY A 93 -17.57 -27.24 19.35
CA GLY A 93 -18.01 -27.92 18.13
C GLY A 93 -16.90 -28.78 17.50
N LYS A 94 -17.16 -29.34 16.32
CA LYS A 94 -16.11 -30.03 15.54
C LYS A 94 -15.10 -29.02 14.99
N ASP A 95 -15.59 -27.88 14.49
CA ASP A 95 -14.79 -26.89 13.76
C ASP A 95 -14.77 -25.51 14.43
N PHE A 96 -15.25 -25.40 15.68
CA PHE A 96 -15.24 -24.16 16.44
C PHE A 96 -15.09 -24.41 17.94
N ARG A 97 -14.60 -23.38 18.63
CA ARG A 97 -14.54 -23.25 20.07
C ARG A 97 -15.68 -22.37 20.53
N GLU A 98 -16.52 -22.89 21.40
CA GLU A 98 -17.51 -22.10 22.13
C GLU A 98 -16.88 -21.44 23.36
N ARG A 99 -17.19 -20.16 23.59
CA ARG A 99 -16.81 -19.40 24.79
C ARG A 99 -17.82 -18.34 25.15
N ILE A 100 -17.81 -18.00 26.44
CA ILE A 100 -18.60 -16.95 27.06
C ILE A 100 -17.62 -15.87 27.48
N TRP A 101 -17.76 -14.67 26.95
CA TRP A 101 -16.91 -13.52 27.23
C TRP A 101 -17.68 -12.46 27.99
N PHE A 102 -17.13 -12.02 29.11
CA PHE A 102 -17.61 -10.88 29.86
C PHE A 102 -16.90 -9.61 29.37
N PRO A 103 -17.52 -8.43 29.54
CA PRO A 103 -16.91 -7.16 29.11
C PRO A 103 -15.51 -6.93 29.68
N ASN A 104 -15.27 -7.34 30.94
CA ASN A 104 -13.97 -7.20 31.59
C ASN A 104 -12.86 -8.04 30.94
N ASP A 105 -13.23 -9.07 30.19
CA ASP A 105 -12.29 -10.00 29.57
C ASP A 105 -11.62 -9.35 28.35
N PHE A 106 -12.34 -8.47 27.66
CA PHE A 106 -11.83 -7.69 26.53
C PHE A 106 -10.78 -6.65 26.97
N LYS A 107 -10.86 -6.15 28.21
CA LYS A 107 -9.84 -5.24 28.77
C LYS A 107 -8.45 -5.89 28.81
N ARG A 108 -8.39 -7.22 28.92
CA ARG A 108 -7.12 -7.98 28.95
C ARG A 108 -6.53 -8.22 27.56
N LEU A 109 -7.27 -7.98 26.47
CA LEU A 109 -6.74 -8.15 25.11
C LEU A 109 -5.65 -7.13 24.75
N SER A 110 -5.63 -5.97 25.43
CA SER A 110 -4.61 -4.95 25.22
C SER A 110 -3.28 -5.27 25.93
N ASP A 111 -3.30 -6.20 26.90
CA ASP A 111 -2.12 -6.67 27.63
C ASP A 111 -1.64 -8.02 27.07
N THR A 112 -0.71 -7.92 26.14
CA THR A 112 -0.07 -9.02 25.41
C THR A 112 1.19 -9.55 26.12
N SER A 113 1.60 -8.93 27.24
CA SER A 113 2.84 -9.24 27.94
C SER A 113 2.86 -10.67 28.50
N GLU A 114 1.71 -11.16 28.96
CA GLU A 114 1.54 -12.50 29.54
C GLU A 114 1.44 -13.62 28.49
N PHE A 115 1.39 -13.31 27.19
CA PHE A 115 1.18 -14.31 26.15
C PHE A 115 2.19 -15.47 26.20
N ASP A 116 3.49 -15.17 26.33
CA ASP A 116 4.52 -16.22 26.38
C ASP A 116 4.47 -17.01 27.70
N ASN A 117 4.03 -16.40 28.81
CA ASN A 117 3.86 -17.08 30.09
C ASN A 117 2.70 -18.08 29.99
N VAL A 118 1.60 -17.69 29.36
CA VAL A 118 0.45 -18.59 29.12
C VAL A 118 0.80 -19.69 28.13
N LEU A 119 1.62 -19.40 27.10
CA LEU A 119 2.12 -20.44 26.22
C LEU A 119 2.97 -21.46 26.97
N ASN A 120 3.75 -21.06 27.97
CA ASN A 120 4.65 -21.94 28.70
C ASN A 120 3.98 -22.65 29.90
N GLY A 121 2.87 -22.11 30.40
CA GLY A 121 2.09 -22.68 31.50
C GLY A 121 1.39 -24.00 31.18
N THR A 122 0.99 -24.73 32.22
CA THR A 122 0.27 -26.01 32.16
C THR A 122 -1.22 -25.91 32.51
N ASN A 123 -1.71 -24.73 32.93
CA ASN A 123 -3.10 -24.57 33.38
C ASN A 123 -4.02 -24.09 32.25
N ASP A 124 -5.02 -24.92 31.95
CA ASP A 124 -6.09 -24.65 30.97
C ASP A 124 -6.88 -23.36 31.29
N TYR A 125 -6.82 -22.89 32.55
CA TYR A 125 -7.48 -21.68 33.01
C TYR A 125 -6.90 -20.38 32.42
N ASP A 126 -5.60 -20.35 32.09
CA ASP A 126 -4.93 -19.13 31.59
C ASP A 126 -5.04 -18.99 30.07
N LEU A 127 -5.15 -20.11 29.36
CA LEU A 127 -5.33 -20.13 27.90
C LEU A 127 -6.70 -19.57 27.48
N ARG A 128 -7.69 -19.52 28.39
CA ARG A 128 -9.06 -19.07 28.09
C ARG A 128 -9.13 -17.65 27.52
N TRP A 129 -8.28 -16.75 27.99
CA TRP A 129 -8.27 -15.34 27.56
C TRP A 129 -7.59 -15.12 26.20
N PHE A 130 -6.72 -16.04 25.80
CA PHE A 130 -5.96 -15.95 24.56
C PHE A 130 -6.63 -16.63 23.36
N GLU A 131 -7.86 -17.14 23.50
CA GLU A 131 -8.60 -17.76 22.38
C GLU A 131 -8.84 -16.80 21.22
N LEU A 132 -9.20 -15.56 21.54
CA LEU A 132 -9.38 -14.48 20.56
C LEU A 132 -8.06 -14.07 19.90
N LEU A 133 -6.93 -14.38 20.54
CA LEU A 133 -5.58 -14.07 20.08
C LEU A 133 -4.88 -15.27 19.43
N TRP A 134 -5.59 -16.39 19.27
CA TRP A 134 -4.98 -17.61 18.74
C TRP A 134 -4.75 -17.48 17.22
N PRO A 135 -3.51 -17.68 16.71
CA PRO A 135 -3.17 -17.30 15.34
C PRO A 135 -4.03 -17.99 14.29
N SER A 136 -4.24 -19.31 14.40
CA SER A 136 -4.96 -20.12 13.40
C SER A 136 -6.46 -19.83 13.25
N ARG A 137 -7.06 -19.04 14.16
CA ARG A 137 -8.48 -18.69 14.10
C ARG A 137 -8.70 -17.59 13.06
N ARG A 138 -9.79 -17.71 12.30
CA ARG A 138 -10.12 -16.86 11.14
C ARG A 138 -11.53 -16.33 11.15
N ARG A 139 -12.42 -16.96 11.91
CA ARG A 139 -13.83 -16.62 11.94
C ARG A 139 -14.39 -16.61 13.34
N ILE A 140 -15.30 -15.69 13.60
CA ILE A 140 -16.00 -15.53 14.86
C ILE A 140 -17.47 -15.19 14.61
N GLY A 141 -18.35 -15.74 15.42
CA GLY A 141 -19.74 -15.32 15.50
C GLY A 141 -20.17 -15.26 16.95
N CYS A 142 -20.73 -14.12 17.37
CA CYS A 142 -21.16 -13.90 18.75
C CYS A 142 -22.63 -13.48 18.84
N VAL A 143 -23.26 -13.79 19.97
CA VAL A 143 -24.61 -13.36 20.32
C VAL A 143 -24.63 -12.89 21.78
N SER A 144 -25.32 -11.78 22.06
CA SER A 144 -25.58 -11.34 23.44
C SER A 144 -26.69 -12.19 24.05
N VAL A 145 -26.56 -12.52 25.33
CA VAL A 145 -27.58 -13.28 26.06
C VAL A 145 -28.02 -12.46 27.27
N ASP A 146 -29.34 -12.37 27.49
CA ASP A 146 -29.93 -11.47 28.51
C ASP A 146 -29.61 -11.84 29.96
N CYS A 147 -28.93 -12.96 30.21
CA CYS A 147 -28.54 -13.38 31.56
C CYS A 147 -27.11 -12.96 31.88
N PHE A 148 -26.97 -11.97 32.76
CA PHE A 148 -25.69 -11.43 33.27
C PHE A 148 -24.83 -10.71 32.21
N ASN A 149 -25.38 -10.39 31.04
CA ASN A 149 -24.73 -9.69 29.93
C ASN A 149 -23.37 -10.28 29.47
N PRO A 150 -23.19 -11.58 29.25
CA PRO A 150 -22.04 -12.09 28.52
C PRO A 150 -22.32 -12.16 27.01
N MET A 151 -21.23 -12.15 26.24
CA MET A 151 -21.24 -12.50 24.82
C MET A 151 -20.93 -13.98 24.63
N TYR A 152 -21.84 -14.69 23.98
CA TYR A 152 -21.64 -16.08 23.61
C TYR A 152 -21.04 -16.17 22.22
N CYS A 153 -19.79 -16.60 22.12
CA CYS A 153 -19.01 -16.59 20.88
C CYS A 153 -18.59 -18.00 20.45
N HIS A 154 -18.69 -18.27 19.16
CA HIS A 154 -18.05 -19.40 18.50
C HIS A 154 -16.88 -18.89 17.65
N ILE A 155 -15.71 -19.50 17.80
CA ILE A 155 -14.47 -19.10 17.12
C ILE A 155 -13.87 -20.29 16.38
N GLY A 156 -13.54 -20.15 15.10
CA GLY A 156 -12.99 -21.24 14.29
C GLY A 156 -11.94 -20.76 13.27
N PRO A 157 -11.36 -21.66 12.47
CA PRO A 157 -11.59 -23.12 12.48
C PRO A 157 -10.88 -23.84 13.64
N GLY A 158 -11.38 -25.02 14.01
CA GLY A 158 -10.77 -25.96 14.95
C GLY A 158 -11.29 -25.86 16.39
N ASN A 159 -11.26 -26.99 17.12
CA ASN A 159 -11.74 -27.09 18.51
C ASN A 159 -10.64 -27.40 19.54
N LYS A 160 -9.40 -27.58 19.06
CA LYS A 160 -8.21 -27.79 19.89
C LYS A 160 -7.25 -26.63 19.74
N TRP A 161 -6.32 -26.57 20.69
CA TRP A 161 -5.15 -25.73 20.63
C TRP A 161 -3.92 -26.60 20.45
N SER A 162 -2.98 -26.11 19.67
CA SER A 162 -1.65 -26.68 19.65
C SER A 162 -0.64 -25.55 19.54
N ARG A 163 0.42 -25.59 20.35
CA ARG A 163 1.56 -24.66 20.22
C ARG A 163 2.17 -24.71 18.82
N ARG A 164 2.02 -25.84 18.11
CA ARG A 164 2.45 -26.00 16.71
C ARG A 164 1.65 -25.16 15.72
N GLU A 165 0.53 -24.58 16.13
CA GLU A 165 -0.24 -23.63 15.32
C GLU A 165 0.34 -22.22 15.36
N ILE A 166 1.37 -21.95 16.16
CA ILE A 166 2.03 -20.63 16.21
C ILE A 166 3.29 -20.71 15.36
N ILE A 167 3.27 -20.03 14.22
CA ILE A 167 4.42 -19.94 13.33
C ILE A 167 5.12 -18.62 13.61
N ARG A 168 6.36 -18.67 14.10
CA ARG A 168 7.16 -17.46 14.33
C ARG A 168 7.68 -16.95 12.98
N GLY A 169 7.60 -15.64 12.77
CA GLY A 169 7.98 -14.97 11.53
C GLY A 169 7.39 -13.56 11.47
N PRO A 170 7.79 -12.72 10.49
CA PRO A 170 7.18 -11.42 10.29
C PRO A 170 5.66 -11.54 10.15
N PRO A 171 4.85 -10.66 10.74
CA PRO A 171 3.39 -10.73 10.64
C PRO A 171 2.91 -10.94 9.20
N GLY A 172 2.14 -12.00 8.95
CA GLY A 172 1.63 -12.36 7.62
C GLY A 172 2.55 -13.29 6.80
N SER A 173 3.78 -13.57 7.24
CA SER A 173 4.75 -14.41 6.50
C SER A 173 4.36 -15.89 6.38
N ALA A 174 3.35 -16.36 7.09
CA ALA A 174 2.92 -17.75 7.13
C ALA A 174 1.41 -17.91 6.87
N TYR A 175 0.90 -17.16 5.89
CA TYR A 175 -0.48 -17.27 5.40
C TYR A 175 -0.69 -18.55 4.58
N ILE A 176 -1.71 -19.33 4.96
CA ILE A 176 -2.12 -20.61 4.36
C ILE A 176 -3.63 -20.50 4.10
N PRO A 177 -4.14 -20.57 2.86
CA PRO A 177 -5.58 -20.58 2.60
C PRO A 177 -6.27 -21.81 3.22
N SER A 178 -7.47 -21.63 3.79
CA SER A 178 -8.19 -22.69 4.51
C SER A 178 -9.01 -23.56 3.57
N SER A 179 -8.34 -24.44 2.81
CA SER A 179 -8.97 -25.66 2.28
C SER A 179 -7.89 -26.59 1.74
N LEU A 180 -7.42 -27.57 2.54
CA LEU A 180 -6.91 -28.87 2.09
C LEU A 180 -6.44 -29.70 3.30
N PRO A 181 -6.88 -30.97 3.44
CA PRO A 181 -6.49 -31.85 4.55
C PRO A 181 -5.16 -32.59 4.27
N SER A 182 -4.30 -32.69 5.29
CA SER A 182 -3.07 -33.51 5.34
C SER A 182 -3.40 -35.01 5.31
N PRO A 183 -2.67 -35.85 4.53
CA PRO A 183 -1.23 -36.05 4.71
C PRO A 183 -0.47 -36.29 3.39
N MET A 184 0.16 -35.24 2.85
CA MET A 184 1.26 -35.34 1.88
C MET A 184 2.38 -34.37 2.26
N LEU A 185 2.75 -34.40 3.54
CA LEU A 185 3.61 -33.41 4.21
C LEU A 185 5.11 -33.53 3.86
N LEU A 186 5.50 -34.30 2.84
CA LEU A 186 6.92 -34.47 2.48
C LEU A 186 7.25 -34.31 0.99
N PHE A 187 6.24 -34.20 0.10
CA PHE A 187 6.47 -33.92 -1.32
C PHE A 187 5.86 -32.59 -1.80
N ALA A 188 5.07 -31.90 -0.96
CA ALA A 188 4.45 -30.62 -1.30
C ALA A 188 5.25 -29.38 -0.85
N LEU A 189 6.48 -29.53 -0.35
CA LEU A 189 7.39 -28.40 -0.07
C LEU A 189 8.01 -27.78 -1.34
N LEU A 190 7.64 -28.29 -2.53
CA LEU A 190 8.12 -27.83 -3.84
C LEU A 190 7.02 -27.35 -4.80
N ALA A 191 5.75 -27.33 -4.39
CA ALA A 191 4.68 -26.93 -5.29
C ALA A 191 3.48 -26.36 -4.53
N LEU A 192 3.61 -25.11 -4.09
CA LEU A 192 2.51 -24.14 -3.96
C LEU A 192 3.12 -22.73 -3.94
N VAL A 193 3.97 -22.44 -4.94
CA VAL A 193 4.12 -21.06 -5.40
C VAL A 193 2.76 -20.73 -6.02
N PRO A 194 2.02 -19.73 -5.53
CA PRO A 194 0.76 -19.37 -6.15
C PRO A 194 1.00 -19.12 -7.64
N PHE A 195 0.04 -19.51 -8.48
CA PHE A 195 -0.07 -19.11 -9.88
C PHE A 195 -0.35 -17.59 -9.98
N ALA A 196 0.40 -16.77 -9.24
CA ALA A 196 0.44 -15.34 -9.43
C ALA A 196 1.41 -15.09 -10.58
N ASN A 197 0.87 -14.62 -11.70
CA ASN A 197 1.63 -14.25 -12.90
C ASN A 197 2.52 -13.01 -12.69
N SER A 198 2.52 -12.44 -11.48
CA SER A 198 3.36 -11.33 -11.06
C SER A 198 3.69 -11.47 -9.57
N VAL A 199 4.83 -10.95 -9.15
CA VAL A 199 5.28 -10.90 -7.75
C VAL A 199 5.55 -9.45 -7.43
N TYR A 200 5.00 -8.96 -6.33
CA TYR A 200 5.28 -7.63 -5.80
C TYR A 200 5.54 -7.76 -4.30
N VAL A 201 6.81 -7.67 -3.91
CA VAL A 201 7.27 -8.00 -2.55
C VAL A 201 8.27 -6.97 -2.07
N HIS A 202 8.14 -6.53 -0.82
CA HIS A 202 9.04 -5.55 -0.22
C HIS A 202 10.44 -6.15 0.01
N LEU A 203 11.52 -5.43 -0.34
CA LEU A 203 12.87 -5.99 -0.24
C LEU A 203 13.30 -6.32 1.19
N SER A 204 12.70 -5.65 2.19
CA SER A 204 12.94 -5.95 3.61
C SER A 204 12.47 -7.34 4.06
N SER A 205 11.68 -8.06 3.26
CA SER A 205 11.29 -9.44 3.59
C SER A 205 12.38 -10.47 3.27
N PHE A 206 13.40 -10.10 2.48
CA PHE A 206 14.48 -11.01 2.13
C PHE A 206 15.53 -11.07 3.22
N GLY A 207 16.10 -12.25 3.41
CA GLY A 207 17.17 -12.50 4.36
C GLY A 207 18.12 -13.57 3.83
N GLN A 208 18.86 -14.19 4.75
CA GLN A 208 19.89 -15.17 4.40
C GLN A 208 19.32 -16.49 3.85
N PHE A 209 18.01 -16.69 3.99
CA PHE A 209 17.33 -17.86 3.44
C PHE A 209 16.89 -17.60 2.00
N GLU A 210 17.13 -18.59 1.16
CA GLU A 210 16.71 -18.58 -0.23
C GLU A 210 15.19 -18.52 -0.37
N THR A 211 14.72 -17.57 -1.17
CA THR A 211 13.32 -17.48 -1.60
C THR A 211 13.26 -17.77 -3.09
N LEU A 212 12.36 -18.68 -3.49
CA LEU A 212 12.20 -19.12 -4.88
C LEU A 212 10.89 -18.62 -5.47
N TYR A 213 10.97 -18.01 -6.66
CA TYR A 213 9.82 -17.60 -7.46
C TYR A 213 9.83 -18.32 -8.80
N LYS A 214 8.69 -18.81 -9.25
CA LYS A 214 8.59 -19.40 -10.59
C LYS A 214 8.59 -18.28 -11.63
N VAL A 215 9.44 -18.40 -12.64
CA VAL A 215 9.57 -17.42 -13.74
C VAL A 215 9.60 -18.13 -15.10
N THR A 216 9.37 -17.37 -16.16
CA THR A 216 9.40 -17.84 -17.55
C THR A 216 10.25 -16.90 -18.40
N LYS A 217 10.44 -17.24 -19.67
CA LYS A 217 11.16 -16.35 -20.61
C LYS A 217 10.44 -15.02 -20.87
N ASN A 218 9.17 -14.92 -20.47
CA ASN A 218 8.36 -13.71 -20.59
C ASN A 218 8.32 -12.92 -19.28
N SER A 219 8.89 -13.45 -18.19
CA SER A 219 8.89 -12.79 -16.90
C SER A 219 9.97 -11.71 -16.86
N LYS A 220 9.56 -10.47 -16.68
CA LYS A 220 10.44 -9.32 -16.46
C LYS A 220 10.61 -9.13 -14.95
N ILE A 221 11.85 -9.16 -14.48
CA ILE A 221 12.20 -9.06 -13.05
C ILE A 221 12.92 -7.74 -12.82
N PHE A 222 12.37 -6.91 -11.93
CA PHE A 222 12.89 -5.59 -11.58
C PHE A 222 13.20 -5.52 -10.09
N VAL A 223 14.27 -4.80 -9.75
CA VAL A 223 14.59 -4.41 -8.36
C VAL A 223 14.44 -2.90 -8.26
N ILE A 224 13.40 -2.44 -7.57
CA ILE A 224 13.10 -1.02 -7.37
C ILE A 224 13.61 -0.65 -5.98
N SER A 225 14.69 0.12 -5.87
CA SER A 225 15.26 0.48 -4.57
C SER A 225 16.13 1.74 -4.63
N ASP A 226 16.13 2.49 -3.54
CA ASP A 226 16.99 3.62 -3.20
C ASP A 226 18.01 3.26 -2.09
N SER A 227 18.08 1.98 -1.71
CA SER A 227 19.04 1.51 -0.71
C SER A 227 20.49 1.74 -1.14
N PRO A 228 21.44 1.88 -0.19
CA PRO A 228 22.84 2.05 -0.51
C PRO A 228 23.39 0.93 -1.40
N GLN A 229 24.25 1.29 -2.35
CA GLN A 229 24.87 0.35 -3.29
C GLN A 229 25.49 -0.88 -2.58
N GLU A 230 26.24 -0.66 -1.50
CA GLU A 230 26.89 -1.73 -0.74
C GLU A 230 25.87 -2.73 -0.15
N ALA A 231 24.70 -2.26 0.25
CA ALA A 231 23.61 -3.11 0.72
C ALA A 231 22.99 -3.89 -0.44
N LEU A 232 22.71 -3.22 -1.56
CA LEU A 232 22.09 -3.84 -2.75
C LEU A 232 23.00 -4.85 -3.45
N GLN A 233 24.32 -4.72 -3.33
CA GLN A 233 25.27 -5.74 -3.79
C GLN A 233 25.15 -7.06 -3.02
N ASN A 234 24.63 -7.04 -1.79
CA ASN A 234 24.38 -8.25 -0.99
C ASN A 234 23.02 -8.91 -1.29
N LEU A 235 22.18 -8.29 -2.12
CA LEU A 235 20.97 -8.93 -2.65
C LEU A 235 21.35 -9.66 -3.94
N THR A 236 21.37 -10.99 -3.90
CA THR A 236 21.72 -11.82 -5.06
C THR A 236 20.45 -12.37 -5.70
N LEU A 237 20.36 -12.28 -7.03
CA LEU A 237 19.28 -12.82 -7.83
C LEU A 237 19.86 -13.80 -8.85
N SER A 238 19.41 -15.05 -8.86
CA SER A 238 19.89 -16.07 -9.79
C SER A 238 18.77 -16.89 -10.38
N THR A 239 18.86 -17.20 -11.67
CA THR A 239 17.95 -18.15 -12.33
C THR A 239 18.53 -19.56 -12.22
N THR A 240 17.77 -20.53 -11.74
CA THR A 240 18.26 -21.88 -11.46
C THR A 240 18.62 -22.67 -12.72
N VAL A 241 17.79 -22.59 -13.76
CA VAL A 241 17.96 -23.35 -15.00
C VAL A 241 18.81 -22.58 -16.01
N ALA A 242 18.53 -21.29 -16.22
CA ALA A 242 19.30 -20.45 -17.14
C ALA A 242 20.70 -20.09 -16.63
N GLY A 243 20.98 -20.22 -15.32
CA GLY A 243 22.28 -19.93 -14.72
C GLY A 243 22.70 -18.46 -14.79
N GLN A 244 21.77 -17.55 -15.11
CA GLN A 244 21.99 -16.10 -15.08
C GLN A 244 22.06 -15.63 -13.62
N ASN A 245 23.06 -14.81 -13.31
CA ASN A 245 23.26 -14.24 -11.99
C ASN A 245 23.33 -12.71 -12.11
N SER A 246 22.67 -12.02 -11.17
CA SER A 246 22.75 -10.58 -11.01
C SER A 246 22.70 -10.22 -9.52
N ASN A 247 22.83 -8.94 -9.22
CA ASN A 247 22.64 -8.42 -7.87
C ASN A 247 21.65 -7.26 -7.88
N GLY A 248 21.16 -6.91 -6.69
CA GLY A 248 20.17 -5.85 -6.50
C GLY A 248 20.61 -4.52 -7.07
N PHE A 249 21.90 -4.17 -6.95
CA PHE A 249 22.42 -2.89 -7.45
C PHE A 249 22.38 -2.83 -8.97
N THR A 250 22.88 -3.86 -9.66
CA THR A 250 22.86 -3.91 -11.13
C THR A 250 21.43 -3.79 -11.69
N LEU A 251 20.44 -4.37 -11.00
CA LEU A 251 19.03 -4.36 -11.42
C LEU A 251 18.26 -3.11 -10.97
N SER A 252 18.81 -2.29 -10.08
CA SER A 252 18.18 -1.06 -9.59
C SER A 252 18.70 0.21 -10.25
N VAL A 253 19.70 0.11 -11.12
CA VAL A 253 20.26 1.27 -11.84
C VAL A 253 19.39 1.57 -13.07
N PRO A 254 18.80 2.78 -13.17
CA PRO A 254 18.05 3.19 -14.34
C PRO A 254 18.92 3.31 -15.61
N ALA A 255 18.33 2.98 -16.76
CA ALA A 255 18.87 3.26 -18.07
C ALA A 255 18.80 4.76 -18.40
N ALA A 256 19.30 5.15 -19.57
CA ALA A 256 19.35 6.54 -20.01
C ALA A 256 17.97 7.22 -20.14
N ASP A 257 16.91 6.43 -20.34
CA ASP A 257 15.53 6.90 -20.40
C ASP A 257 14.84 6.94 -19.01
N GLY A 258 15.56 6.57 -17.95
CA GLY A 258 15.07 6.49 -16.58
C GLY A 258 14.38 5.18 -16.22
N SER A 259 14.17 4.25 -17.16
CA SER A 259 13.55 2.97 -16.88
C SER A 259 14.56 1.93 -16.39
N LEU A 260 14.10 0.97 -15.58
CA LEU A 260 14.93 -0.17 -15.16
C LEU A 260 15.04 -1.21 -16.27
N THR A 261 16.21 -1.80 -16.40
CA THR A 261 16.42 -2.96 -17.29
C THR A 261 16.03 -4.24 -16.55
N PRO A 262 15.05 -5.02 -17.03
CA PRO A 262 14.65 -6.24 -16.34
C PRO A 262 15.70 -7.34 -16.50
N LEU A 263 15.84 -8.17 -15.47
CA LEU A 263 16.35 -9.53 -15.65
C LEU A 263 15.24 -10.37 -16.29
N VAL A 264 15.57 -11.07 -17.37
CA VAL A 264 14.66 -11.98 -18.08
C VAL A 264 15.33 -13.34 -18.19
N SER A 265 14.64 -14.40 -17.75
CA SER A 265 15.16 -15.76 -17.89
C SER A 265 15.24 -16.13 -19.39
N SER A 266 16.28 -16.86 -19.79
CA SER A 266 16.35 -17.43 -21.13
C SER A 266 15.47 -18.69 -21.32
N ASN A 267 14.87 -19.21 -20.24
CA ASN A 267 14.14 -20.48 -20.23
C ASN A 267 12.68 -20.34 -19.77
N ASP A 268 11.81 -21.22 -20.29
CA ASP A 268 10.48 -21.43 -19.74
C ASP A 268 10.53 -22.37 -18.51
N ASN A 269 9.65 -22.14 -17.53
CA ASN A 269 9.58 -22.89 -16.27
C ASN A 269 10.89 -22.85 -15.45
N ASP A 270 11.53 -21.69 -15.41
CA ASP A 270 12.71 -21.45 -14.57
C ASP A 270 12.28 -21.01 -13.16
N TYR A 271 13.25 -20.92 -12.25
CA TYR A 271 13.07 -20.40 -10.90
C TYR A 271 14.05 -19.26 -10.67
N LEU A 272 13.54 -18.15 -10.15
CA LEU A 272 14.33 -17.04 -9.61
C LEU A 272 14.59 -17.30 -8.12
N SER A 273 15.85 -17.51 -7.78
CA SER A 273 16.37 -17.49 -6.42
C SER A 273 16.73 -16.08 -6.01
N VAL A 274 16.27 -15.68 -4.82
CA VAL A 274 16.57 -14.39 -4.20
C VAL A 274 17.12 -14.64 -2.80
N VAL A 275 18.33 -14.13 -2.54
CA VAL A 275 19.04 -14.28 -1.27
C VAL A 275 19.60 -12.92 -0.87
N PHE A 276 19.42 -12.53 0.39
CA PHE A 276 20.04 -11.32 0.95
C PHE A 276 21.01 -11.68 2.07
N SER A 277 22.31 -11.46 1.84
CA SER A 277 23.37 -11.78 2.80
C SER A 277 23.82 -10.59 3.67
N GLY A 278 23.25 -9.41 3.44
CA GLY A 278 23.61 -8.18 4.16
C GLY A 278 23.00 -8.10 5.56
N SER A 279 23.51 -7.17 6.36
CA SER A 279 23.03 -6.89 7.73
C SER A 279 22.07 -5.69 7.82
N SER A 280 22.01 -4.86 6.78
CA SER A 280 21.15 -3.68 6.71
C SER A 280 19.79 -4.02 6.10
N THR A 281 18.71 -3.43 6.61
CA THR A 281 17.39 -3.56 5.99
C THR A 281 17.37 -2.86 4.63
N LEU A 282 16.84 -3.54 3.61
CA LEU A 282 16.62 -2.95 2.28
C LEU A 282 15.24 -2.26 2.20
N SER A 283 15.20 -1.16 1.46
CA SER A 283 14.00 -0.41 1.08
C SER A 283 13.58 -0.73 -0.35
N GLY A 284 12.30 -0.55 -0.68
CA GLY A 284 11.77 -0.76 -2.03
C GLY A 284 11.23 -2.16 -2.28
N TYR A 285 11.19 -2.58 -3.55
CA TYR A 285 10.40 -3.73 -3.99
C TYR A 285 11.13 -4.62 -5.02
N LEU A 286 10.90 -5.92 -4.93
CA LEU A 286 11.06 -6.86 -6.03
C LEU A 286 9.73 -6.90 -6.79
N TYR A 287 9.78 -6.59 -8.09
CA TYR A 287 8.63 -6.67 -8.97
C TYR A 287 8.92 -7.64 -10.11
N THR A 288 8.12 -8.70 -10.22
CA THR A 288 8.11 -9.58 -11.38
C THR A 288 6.79 -9.42 -12.11
N SER A 289 6.88 -9.31 -13.43
CA SER A 289 5.74 -9.07 -14.30
C SER A 289 5.78 -10.02 -15.48
N ASN A 290 4.61 -10.58 -15.82
CA ASN A 290 4.36 -11.24 -17.10
C ASN A 290 3.51 -10.34 -18.03
N ALA A 291 3.41 -9.03 -17.74
CA ALA A 291 2.64 -8.09 -18.54
C ALA A 291 3.28 -7.86 -19.92
N THR A 292 2.64 -7.00 -20.71
CA THR A 292 2.94 -6.72 -22.12
C THR A 292 4.43 -6.53 -22.43
N SER A 293 4.80 -6.79 -23.69
CA SER A 293 6.17 -6.59 -24.20
C SER A 293 6.69 -5.17 -23.94
N ASP A 294 5.81 -4.19 -23.75
CA ASP A 294 6.13 -2.77 -23.72
C ASP A 294 6.01 -2.16 -22.30
N LEU A 295 6.02 -3.01 -21.26
CA LEU A 295 6.13 -2.59 -19.87
C LEU A 295 7.50 -1.94 -19.58
N ARG A 296 7.47 -0.75 -18.96
CA ARG A 296 8.63 -0.01 -18.44
C ARG A 296 8.39 0.39 -16.99
N VAL A 297 9.43 0.29 -16.16
CA VAL A 297 9.36 0.55 -14.72
C VAL A 297 10.32 1.66 -14.34
N PHE A 298 9.84 2.67 -13.63
CA PHE A 298 10.56 3.90 -13.29
C PHE A 298 10.57 4.13 -11.77
N PRO A 299 11.74 4.06 -11.11
CA PRO A 299 11.90 4.58 -9.75
C PRO A 299 11.93 6.12 -9.78
N LEU A 300 11.08 6.76 -8.99
CA LEU A 300 10.99 8.21 -8.88
C LEU A 300 11.72 8.71 -7.64
N ASN A 301 12.96 9.15 -7.84
CA ASN A 301 13.77 9.88 -6.86
C ASN A 301 13.60 11.41 -7.04
N GLU A 302 13.97 12.23 -6.04
CA GLU A 302 13.73 13.69 -6.03
C GLU A 302 14.19 14.39 -7.32
N ASN A 303 15.35 14.01 -7.85
CA ASN A 303 15.96 14.63 -9.04
C ASN A 303 15.57 13.96 -10.36
N SER A 304 14.61 13.03 -10.34
CA SER A 304 14.18 12.30 -11.53
C SER A 304 13.33 13.20 -12.42
N SER A 305 13.63 13.18 -13.72
CA SER A 305 12.75 13.67 -14.77
C SER A 305 12.57 12.55 -15.79
N VAL A 306 11.34 12.07 -15.93
CA VAL A 306 11.00 10.95 -16.81
C VAL A 306 10.10 11.44 -17.93
N SER A 307 10.58 11.33 -19.16
CA SER A 307 9.77 11.61 -20.35
C SER A 307 8.89 10.42 -20.71
N PHE A 308 7.79 10.69 -21.41
CA PHE A 308 6.93 9.64 -21.97
C PHE A 308 7.73 8.59 -22.76
N GLN A 309 7.35 7.34 -22.54
CA GLN A 309 7.75 6.21 -23.36
C GLN A 309 6.50 5.49 -23.86
N PRO A 310 6.45 4.99 -25.11
CA PRO A 310 5.34 4.17 -25.59
C PRO A 310 5.10 2.92 -24.73
N GLY A 311 3.83 2.53 -24.61
CA GLY A 311 3.41 1.32 -23.89
C GLY A 311 2.84 1.60 -22.50
N THR A 312 3.22 0.76 -21.53
CA THR A 312 2.78 0.85 -20.13
C THR A 312 3.94 1.27 -19.25
N ASN A 313 3.83 2.47 -18.67
CA ASN A 313 4.85 3.05 -17.80
C ASN A 313 4.40 2.98 -16.35
N VAL A 314 5.12 2.22 -15.52
CA VAL A 314 4.85 2.05 -14.09
C VAL A 314 5.85 2.85 -13.28
N PHE A 315 5.35 3.60 -12.30
CA PHE A 315 6.12 4.52 -11.49
C PHE A 315 6.06 4.11 -10.03
N PHE A 316 7.22 4.09 -9.39
CA PHE A 316 7.37 3.82 -7.97
C PHE A 316 7.97 5.03 -7.28
N ARG A 317 7.22 5.64 -6.36
CA ARG A 317 7.68 6.75 -5.55
C ARG A 317 8.70 6.26 -4.52
N MET A 318 9.96 6.67 -4.68
CA MET A 318 11.04 6.30 -3.76
C MET A 318 11.23 7.35 -2.68
N ASP A 319 11.26 8.62 -3.10
CA ASP A 319 11.43 9.76 -2.20
C ASP A 319 10.09 10.44 -1.88
N THR A 320 10.04 11.21 -0.78
CA THR A 320 8.91 12.12 -0.53
C THR A 320 9.46 13.49 -0.10
N PRO A 321 10.02 14.27 -1.05
CA PRO A 321 10.60 15.58 -0.74
C PRO A 321 9.54 16.48 -0.12
N ALA A 322 9.93 17.23 0.91
CA ALA A 322 8.99 18.05 1.68
C ALA A 322 8.23 19.03 0.76
N GLY A 323 6.89 18.97 0.82
CA GLY A 323 6.00 19.85 0.06
C GLY A 323 5.95 19.59 -1.46
N LYS A 324 6.56 18.52 -1.96
CA LYS A 324 6.50 18.14 -3.38
C LYS A 324 5.82 16.79 -3.56
N ILE A 325 5.19 16.62 -4.71
CA ILE A 325 4.60 15.36 -5.17
C ILE A 325 5.07 15.05 -6.59
N PRO A 326 4.98 13.81 -7.06
CA PRO A 326 5.07 13.51 -8.48
C PRO A 326 3.99 14.28 -9.25
N VAL A 327 4.39 14.91 -10.35
CA VAL A 327 3.51 15.64 -11.26
C VAL A 327 3.89 15.31 -12.69
N ALA A 328 2.93 14.95 -13.53
CA ALA A 328 3.13 14.94 -14.98
C ALA A 328 2.83 16.35 -15.54
N GLN A 329 3.82 16.94 -16.19
CA GLN A 329 3.74 18.26 -16.81
C GLN A 329 3.86 18.15 -18.33
N ASN A 330 3.41 19.21 -19.02
CA ASN A 330 3.45 19.30 -20.49
C ASN A 330 2.76 18.08 -21.13
N VAL A 331 1.61 17.68 -20.58
CA VAL A 331 0.93 16.48 -21.02
C VAL A 331 0.17 16.78 -22.29
N VAL A 332 0.57 16.15 -23.39
CA VAL A 332 -0.10 16.27 -24.69
C VAL A 332 -0.54 14.90 -25.11
N VAL A 333 -1.80 14.75 -25.48
CA VAL A 333 -2.39 13.49 -25.95
C VAL A 333 -3.01 13.74 -27.32
N GLY A 334 -2.52 13.03 -28.33
CA GLY A 334 -3.09 13.10 -29.68
C GLY A 334 -4.57 12.71 -29.68
N SER A 335 -5.39 13.40 -30.48
CA SER A 335 -6.86 13.25 -30.51
C SER A 335 -7.40 11.85 -30.86
N LYS A 336 -6.53 10.94 -31.31
CA LYS A 336 -6.87 9.54 -31.64
C LYS A 336 -6.18 8.52 -30.72
N VAL A 337 -5.45 8.99 -29.71
CA VAL A 337 -4.67 8.16 -28.79
C VAL A 337 -5.42 8.05 -27.47
N ALA A 338 -5.53 6.84 -26.96
CA ALA A 338 -6.01 6.60 -25.61
C ALA A 338 -4.83 6.75 -24.65
N PHE A 339 -5.00 7.57 -23.62
CA PHE A 339 -4.06 7.72 -22.52
C PHE A 339 -4.82 7.67 -21.20
N ALA A 340 -4.53 6.65 -20.39
CA ALA A 340 -5.21 6.40 -19.13
C ALA A 340 -4.22 6.13 -17.99
N GLY A 341 -4.57 6.59 -16.79
CA GLY A 341 -3.79 6.44 -15.57
C GLY A 341 -4.53 5.65 -14.50
N PHE A 342 -3.81 4.75 -13.84
CA PHE A 342 -4.35 3.81 -12.85
C PHE A 342 -3.44 3.68 -11.63
N THR A 343 -4.04 3.43 -10.47
CA THR A 343 -3.30 3.16 -9.23
C THR A 343 -2.64 1.78 -9.26
N GLY A 344 -1.51 1.63 -8.55
CA GLY A 344 -0.83 0.35 -8.38
C GLY A 344 -0.13 -0.14 -9.65
N ILE A 345 0.13 -1.45 -9.69
CA ILE A 345 0.76 -2.12 -10.83
C ILE A 345 -0.30 -2.63 -11.82
N PRO A 346 0.03 -2.83 -13.11
CA PRO A 346 -0.95 -3.24 -14.14
C PRO A 346 -1.65 -4.57 -13.85
N GLU A 347 -1.03 -5.46 -13.07
CA GLU A 347 -1.59 -6.75 -12.70
C GLU A 347 -2.53 -6.71 -11.49
N ASP A 348 -2.63 -5.56 -10.80
CA ASP A 348 -3.51 -5.42 -9.65
C ASP A 348 -4.98 -5.48 -10.08
N SER A 349 -5.68 -6.53 -9.65
CA SER A 349 -7.13 -6.66 -9.86
C SER A 349 -7.96 -5.52 -9.25
N ALA A 350 -7.36 -4.74 -8.36
CA ALA A 350 -7.97 -3.61 -7.67
C ALA A 350 -7.47 -2.25 -8.21
N SER A 351 -6.77 -2.19 -9.34
CA SER A 351 -6.35 -0.92 -9.94
C SER A 351 -7.54 0.00 -10.21
N VAL A 352 -7.47 1.22 -9.69
CA VAL A 352 -8.51 2.25 -9.85
C VAL A 352 -8.03 3.26 -10.89
N GLN A 353 -8.87 3.53 -11.89
CA GLN A 353 -8.59 4.55 -12.91
C GLN A 353 -8.76 5.96 -12.32
N PHE A 354 -7.68 6.74 -12.28
CA PHE A 354 -7.70 8.13 -11.82
C PHE A 354 -7.67 9.15 -12.98
N PHE A 355 -7.27 8.72 -14.19
CA PHE A 355 -7.16 9.60 -15.35
C PHE A 355 -7.57 8.88 -16.63
N ASP A 356 -8.27 9.59 -17.50
CA ASP A 356 -8.56 9.16 -18.87
C ASP A 356 -8.68 10.39 -19.78
N SER A 357 -7.82 10.47 -20.79
CA SER A 357 -7.83 11.55 -21.79
C SER A 357 -9.16 11.71 -22.53
N ALA A 358 -9.97 10.65 -22.65
CA ALA A 358 -11.26 10.70 -23.35
C ALA A 358 -12.39 11.31 -22.52
N SER A 359 -12.14 11.68 -21.26
CA SER A 359 -13.20 12.12 -20.33
C SER A 359 -13.77 13.50 -20.62
N ILE A 360 -12.96 14.38 -21.21
CA ILE A 360 -13.33 15.76 -21.53
C ILE A 360 -13.11 15.94 -23.02
N GLU A 361 -14.21 16.08 -23.77
CA GLU A 361 -14.17 16.20 -25.22
C GLU A 361 -13.36 17.43 -25.66
N GLY A 362 -12.48 17.25 -26.66
CA GLY A 362 -11.68 18.32 -27.24
C GLY A 362 -10.43 18.71 -26.45
N VAL A 363 -10.20 18.16 -25.25
CA VAL A 363 -8.99 18.44 -24.47
C VAL A 363 -7.86 17.50 -24.87
N THR A 364 -6.81 18.06 -25.47
CA THR A 364 -5.59 17.32 -25.88
C THR A 364 -4.35 17.74 -25.12
N ASN A 365 -4.41 18.83 -24.36
CA ASN A 365 -3.31 19.33 -23.54
C ASN A 365 -3.78 19.31 -22.09
N TYR A 366 -2.88 18.97 -21.17
CA TYR A 366 -3.07 19.11 -19.72
C TYR A 366 -1.79 19.69 -19.15
N ASP A 367 -1.91 20.81 -18.44
CA ASP A 367 -0.77 21.52 -17.90
C ASP A 367 -0.15 20.74 -16.73
N GLN A 368 -1.01 20.10 -15.94
CA GLN A 368 -0.61 19.44 -14.71
C GLN A 368 -1.52 18.26 -14.35
N ILE A 369 -0.90 17.10 -14.17
CA ILE A 369 -1.52 15.92 -13.54
C ILE A 369 -0.83 15.69 -12.21
N GLU A 370 -1.48 16.07 -11.09
CA GLU A 370 -0.98 15.86 -9.73
C GLU A 370 -1.11 14.40 -9.33
N LEU A 371 0.00 13.75 -8.96
CA LEU A 371 0.09 12.30 -8.72
C LEU A 371 0.68 12.00 -7.33
N PRO A 372 0.00 12.36 -6.22
CA PRO A 372 0.38 12.00 -4.85
C PRO A 372 0.17 10.50 -4.55
N LEU A 373 0.68 9.64 -5.43
CA LEU A 373 0.54 8.19 -5.38
C LEU A 373 1.90 7.55 -5.09
N SER A 374 1.90 6.47 -4.30
CA SER A 374 3.11 5.67 -4.05
C SER A 374 3.48 4.81 -5.25
N VAL A 375 2.49 4.17 -5.87
CA VAL A 375 2.64 3.38 -7.09
C VAL A 375 1.50 3.67 -8.04
N PHE A 376 1.82 3.93 -9.30
CA PHE A 376 0.83 4.19 -10.34
C PHE A 376 1.39 3.83 -11.71
N HIS A 377 0.51 3.73 -12.70
CA HIS A 377 0.93 3.52 -14.08
C HIS A 377 0.07 4.28 -15.07
N PHE A 378 0.70 4.62 -16.20
CA PHE A 378 0.02 5.11 -17.39
C PHE A 378 0.11 4.07 -18.50
N THR A 379 -1.00 3.90 -19.22
CA THR A 379 -1.07 3.05 -20.41
C THR A 379 -1.50 3.89 -21.60
N SER A 380 -0.76 3.75 -22.70
CA SER A 380 -1.11 4.35 -23.99
C SER A 380 -1.11 3.34 -25.13
N ASN A 381 -1.96 3.57 -26.13
CA ASN A 381 -2.03 2.77 -27.35
C ASN A 381 -1.31 3.42 -28.56
N GLY A 382 -0.57 4.51 -28.35
CA GLY A 382 0.14 5.18 -29.45
C GLY A 382 1.25 6.13 -29.00
N ASP A 383 2.08 6.52 -29.95
CA ASP A 383 3.31 7.29 -29.67
C ASP A 383 3.10 8.80 -29.62
N ASN A 384 1.88 9.27 -29.92
CA ASN A 384 1.54 10.69 -29.91
C ASN A 384 1.07 11.14 -28.52
N VAL A 385 1.82 10.74 -27.48
CA VAL A 385 1.70 11.24 -26.11
C VAL A 385 3.02 11.91 -25.75
N LYS A 386 2.94 13.00 -25.00
CA LYS A 386 4.10 13.66 -24.39
C LYS A 386 3.76 13.96 -22.95
N TYR A 387 4.71 13.77 -22.06
CA TYR A 387 4.70 14.31 -20.70
C TYR A 387 6.12 14.26 -20.14
N GLU A 388 6.33 15.02 -19.08
CA GLU A 388 7.49 14.91 -18.19
C GLU A 388 6.98 14.68 -16.76
N ILE A 389 7.35 13.56 -16.13
CA ILE A 389 7.08 13.30 -14.72
C ILE A 389 8.29 13.72 -13.88
N LYS A 390 8.05 14.58 -12.89
CA LYS A 390 9.05 15.02 -11.90
C LYS A 390 8.39 15.42 -10.59
N TYR A 391 9.18 15.65 -9.55
CA TYR A 391 8.68 16.25 -8.31
C TYR A 391 8.45 17.74 -8.46
N ALA A 392 7.25 18.20 -8.09
CA ALA A 392 6.88 19.62 -8.08
C ALA A 392 5.93 19.92 -6.92
N ALA A 393 5.81 21.21 -6.58
CA ALA A 393 4.75 21.67 -5.69
C ALA A 393 3.38 21.51 -6.36
N ARG A 394 2.33 21.37 -5.55
CA ARG A 394 0.95 21.41 -6.03
C ARG A 394 0.63 22.83 -6.50
N ASN A 395 0.03 22.96 -7.68
CA ASN A 395 -0.36 24.27 -8.23
C ASN A 395 -1.87 24.51 -8.12
N GLY A 396 -2.68 23.48 -7.90
CA GLY A 396 -4.12 23.62 -7.72
C GLY A 396 -4.86 23.95 -9.03
N LEU A 397 -5.93 24.75 -8.91
CA LEU A 397 -6.82 25.12 -10.02
C LEU A 397 -6.45 26.48 -10.62
N GLN A 398 -6.05 26.48 -11.89
CA GLN A 398 -5.64 27.68 -12.62
C GLN A 398 -6.55 27.91 -13.84
N ILE A 399 -6.82 29.17 -14.20
CA ILE A 399 -7.58 29.49 -15.41
C ILE A 399 -6.76 29.22 -16.67
N GLY A 400 -7.43 28.74 -17.71
CA GLY A 400 -6.83 28.42 -19.00
C GLY A 400 -6.14 27.06 -18.99
N SER A 401 -6.21 26.33 -17.87
CA SER A 401 -5.58 25.05 -17.70
C SER A 401 -6.58 23.89 -17.64
N SER A 402 -6.04 22.73 -17.94
CA SER A 402 -6.68 21.43 -17.77
C SER A 402 -5.71 20.52 -17.03
N GLY A 403 -6.25 19.63 -16.21
CA GLY A 403 -5.39 18.85 -15.34
C GLY A 403 -6.10 17.77 -14.54
N LEU A 404 -5.38 17.28 -13.55
CA LEU A 404 -5.87 16.36 -12.54
C LEU A 404 -5.43 16.86 -11.17
N LEU A 405 -6.38 16.89 -10.25
CA LEU A 405 -6.13 17.01 -8.82
C LEU A 405 -6.65 15.76 -8.12
N MET A 406 -6.01 15.36 -7.04
CA MET A 406 -6.47 14.22 -6.25
C MET A 406 -6.08 14.37 -4.78
N THR A 407 -6.80 13.64 -3.93
CA THR A 407 -6.41 13.46 -2.53
C THR A 407 -5.07 12.73 -2.45
N ASP A 408 -4.28 12.98 -1.40
CA ASP A 408 -3.14 12.11 -1.08
C ASP A 408 -3.62 10.65 -0.95
N ASP A 409 -2.76 9.68 -1.26
CA ASP A 409 -3.00 8.24 -1.07
C ASP A 409 -4.32 7.70 -1.66
N PHE A 410 -4.81 8.29 -2.75
CA PHE A 410 -5.87 7.70 -3.58
C PHE A 410 -5.45 6.28 -4.03
N PRO A 411 -6.30 5.24 -3.93
CA PRO A 411 -7.74 5.26 -3.71
C PRO A 411 -8.15 4.87 -2.28
N SER A 412 -7.28 5.06 -1.29
CA SER A 412 -7.46 4.53 0.08
C SER A 412 -7.42 5.56 1.21
N ALA A 413 -7.24 6.85 0.90
CA ALA A 413 -7.15 7.88 1.92
C ALA A 413 -8.46 8.10 2.71
N SER A 414 -8.31 8.71 3.88
CA SER A 414 -9.42 9.06 4.78
C SER A 414 -10.30 10.18 4.21
N PHE A 415 -11.53 10.24 4.73
CA PHE A 415 -12.52 11.28 4.45
C PHE A 415 -11.97 12.70 4.66
N GLY A 416 -12.45 13.66 3.89
CA GLY A 416 -12.05 15.05 4.05
C GLY A 416 -12.81 16.04 3.16
N THR A 417 -12.89 17.28 3.65
CA THR A 417 -13.34 18.44 2.87
C THR A 417 -12.11 19.17 2.35
N ASN A 418 -12.06 19.41 1.05
CA ASN A 418 -11.01 20.21 0.42
C ASN A 418 -11.62 21.41 -0.26
N ASP A 419 -11.09 22.58 0.07
CA ASP A 419 -11.45 23.84 -0.55
C ASP A 419 -10.36 24.21 -1.56
N TYR A 420 -10.72 24.18 -2.84
CA TYR A 420 -9.78 24.48 -3.90
C TYR A 420 -9.88 25.96 -4.24
N ALA A 421 -8.86 26.71 -3.82
CA ALA A 421 -8.70 28.09 -4.22
C ALA A 421 -8.50 28.17 -5.74
N LEU A 422 -9.32 28.99 -6.39
CA LEU A 422 -9.29 29.22 -7.82
C LEU A 422 -8.40 30.42 -8.12
N VAL A 423 -7.32 30.20 -8.88
CA VAL A 423 -6.42 31.29 -9.27
C VAL A 423 -7.02 32.04 -10.47
N ASN A 424 -7.77 33.11 -10.19
CA ASN A 424 -8.41 34.01 -11.15
C ASN A 424 -7.91 35.46 -11.01
N PRO A 425 -6.69 35.79 -11.49
CA PRO A 425 -6.11 37.12 -11.28
C PRO A 425 -6.86 38.23 -12.05
N ASP A 426 -7.47 37.89 -13.19
CA ASP A 426 -8.14 38.86 -14.08
C ASP A 426 -9.64 39.01 -13.78
N ASN A 427 -10.13 38.32 -12.75
CA ASN A 427 -11.56 38.22 -12.42
C ASN A 427 -12.43 37.89 -13.64
N ALA A 428 -11.90 37.01 -14.50
CA ALA A 428 -12.56 36.56 -15.73
C ALA A 428 -13.76 35.67 -15.42
N ASP A 429 -14.68 35.59 -16.36
CA ASP A 429 -15.82 34.68 -16.30
C ASP A 429 -15.36 33.27 -16.68
N ILE A 430 -15.53 32.27 -15.80
CA ILE A 430 -14.90 30.95 -15.93
C ILE A 430 -15.92 29.86 -16.26
N ASP A 431 -15.64 29.13 -17.34
CA ASP A 431 -16.23 27.84 -17.67
C ASP A 431 -15.40 26.71 -17.02
N LEU A 432 -16.10 25.78 -16.38
CA LEU A 432 -15.52 24.67 -15.64
C LEU A 432 -16.18 23.35 -16.04
N VAL A 433 -15.35 22.36 -16.38
CA VAL A 433 -15.76 20.97 -16.58
C VAL A 433 -14.98 20.10 -15.62
N PHE A 434 -15.68 19.35 -14.77
CA PHE A 434 -15.12 18.44 -13.78
C PHE A 434 -15.59 17.01 -14.03
N VAL A 435 -14.66 16.07 -13.98
CA VAL A 435 -14.91 14.62 -14.07
C VAL A 435 -14.34 13.95 -12.82
N PRO A 436 -15.12 13.88 -11.74
CA PRO A 436 -14.76 13.11 -10.55
C PRO A 436 -14.64 11.61 -10.81
N ARG A 437 -13.68 11.01 -10.12
CA ARG A 437 -13.38 9.59 -10.10
C ARG A 437 -13.17 9.16 -8.66
N MET A 438 -13.80 8.05 -8.29
CA MET A 438 -13.70 7.43 -6.97
C MET A 438 -13.34 5.96 -7.15
N ASN A 439 -12.91 5.31 -6.07
CA ASN A 439 -12.84 3.85 -6.06
C ASN A 439 -14.25 3.26 -6.21
N LYS A 440 -14.46 2.46 -7.26
CA LYS A 440 -15.76 1.82 -7.53
C LYS A 440 -15.96 0.53 -6.73
N THR A 441 -14.92 0.01 -6.08
CA THR A 441 -15.00 -1.21 -5.27
C THR A 441 -15.52 -0.95 -3.86
N GLU A 442 -15.56 0.32 -3.45
CA GLU A 442 -16.06 0.76 -2.15
C GLU A 442 -17.22 1.73 -2.33
N THR A 443 -18.08 1.81 -1.33
CA THR A 443 -19.22 2.73 -1.35
C THR A 443 -18.80 4.06 -0.74
N TYR A 444 -18.48 5.02 -1.60
CA TYR A 444 -18.28 6.41 -1.21
C TYR A 444 -19.38 7.30 -1.74
N SER A 445 -19.69 8.34 -0.96
CA SER A 445 -20.52 9.47 -1.36
C SER A 445 -19.80 10.79 -1.06
N GLY A 446 -20.21 11.84 -1.75
CA GLY A 446 -19.65 13.17 -1.61
C GLY A 446 -20.43 14.19 -2.41
N ASN A 447 -20.04 15.46 -2.30
CA ASN A 447 -20.59 16.58 -3.05
C ASN A 447 -19.46 17.45 -3.58
N VAL A 448 -19.62 17.91 -4.82
CA VAL A 448 -18.86 19.03 -5.37
C VAL A 448 -19.78 20.24 -5.37
N THR A 449 -19.42 21.26 -4.61
CA THR A 449 -20.17 22.51 -4.51
C THR A 449 -19.50 23.57 -5.35
N LEU A 450 -20.23 24.09 -6.35
CA LEU A 450 -19.79 25.21 -7.17
C LEU A 450 -20.38 26.50 -6.62
N PHE A 451 -19.52 27.46 -6.31
CA PHE A 451 -19.92 28.83 -5.94
C PHE A 451 -19.82 29.72 -7.17
N TYR A 452 -20.93 30.38 -7.50
CA TYR A 452 -21.02 31.27 -8.65
C TYR A 452 -20.97 32.72 -8.21
N SER A 453 -20.48 33.58 -9.10
CA SER A 453 -20.42 35.03 -8.82
C SER A 453 -21.81 35.69 -8.81
N ALA A 454 -22.76 35.17 -9.59
CA ALA A 454 -24.08 35.80 -9.79
C ALA A 454 -25.28 34.86 -9.52
N LEU A 455 -25.04 33.61 -9.11
CA LEU A 455 -26.08 32.61 -8.84
C LEU A 455 -25.86 31.97 -7.46
N PRO A 456 -26.92 31.39 -6.85
CA PRO A 456 -26.75 30.54 -5.67
C PRO A 456 -25.78 29.39 -5.96
N SER A 457 -25.04 28.95 -4.93
CA SER A 457 -24.19 27.78 -5.05
C SER A 457 -25.01 26.53 -5.40
N VAL A 458 -24.44 25.65 -6.23
CA VAL A 458 -25.08 24.40 -6.64
C VAL A 458 -24.22 23.22 -6.20
N ASN A 459 -24.86 22.24 -5.59
CA ASN A 459 -24.23 21.01 -5.12
C ASN A 459 -24.47 19.89 -6.13
N PHE A 460 -23.40 19.24 -6.55
CA PHE A 460 -23.43 18.07 -7.42
C PHE A 460 -23.03 16.83 -6.63
N PRO A 461 -23.89 15.82 -6.50
CA PRO A 461 -23.54 14.60 -5.81
C PRO A 461 -22.47 13.82 -6.58
N MET A 462 -21.50 13.29 -5.86
CA MET A 462 -20.44 12.41 -6.33
C MET A 462 -20.64 11.05 -5.67
N LEU A 463 -20.97 10.03 -6.46
CA LEU A 463 -21.20 8.67 -5.97
C LEU A 463 -20.22 7.73 -6.63
N SER A 464 -19.60 6.86 -5.84
CA SER A 464 -18.68 5.81 -6.31
C SER A 464 -19.25 4.90 -7.40
N THR A 465 -20.57 4.70 -7.39
CA THR A 465 -21.28 3.80 -8.32
C THR A 465 -21.68 4.44 -9.64
N SER A 466 -21.53 5.76 -9.80
CA SER A 466 -21.89 6.47 -11.01
C SER A 466 -20.77 7.39 -11.48
N SER A 467 -20.69 7.60 -12.79
CA SER A 467 -19.87 8.67 -13.35
C SER A 467 -20.69 9.94 -13.40
N ALA A 468 -20.12 11.05 -12.95
CA ALA A 468 -20.71 12.36 -13.05
C ALA A 468 -19.77 13.28 -13.84
N ASN A 469 -20.31 13.97 -14.83
CA ASN A 469 -19.66 15.11 -15.45
C ASN A 469 -20.36 16.35 -14.91
N ILE A 470 -19.58 17.28 -14.36
CA ILE A 470 -20.09 18.53 -13.82
C ILE A 470 -19.66 19.63 -14.77
N THR A 471 -20.60 20.44 -15.22
CA THR A 471 -20.35 21.58 -16.08
C THR A 471 -20.97 22.81 -15.46
N SER A 472 -20.19 23.88 -15.35
CA SER A 472 -20.68 25.17 -14.88
C SER A 472 -21.70 25.74 -15.86
N ILE A 473 -22.74 26.38 -15.33
CA ILE A 473 -23.75 27.10 -16.12
C ILE A 473 -23.59 28.63 -16.03
N SER A 474 -22.61 29.09 -15.26
CA SER A 474 -22.33 30.49 -14.94
C SER A 474 -20.89 30.58 -14.41
N PRO A 475 -20.26 31.77 -14.39
CA PRO A 475 -18.92 31.96 -13.86
C PRO A 475 -18.75 31.47 -12.42
N VAL A 476 -17.82 30.53 -12.23
CA VAL A 476 -17.45 29.95 -10.93
C VAL A 476 -16.33 30.76 -10.29
N ASN A 477 -16.38 30.98 -8.98
CA ASN A 477 -15.31 31.67 -8.23
C ASN A 477 -14.67 30.82 -7.12
N ARG A 478 -15.30 29.71 -6.71
CA ARG A 478 -14.77 28.78 -5.71
C ARG A 478 -15.36 27.39 -5.90
N VAL A 479 -14.56 26.37 -5.62
CA VAL A 479 -14.98 24.98 -5.66
C VAL A 479 -14.65 24.30 -4.34
N VAL A 480 -15.65 23.69 -3.72
CA VAL A 480 -15.48 22.90 -2.50
C VAL A 480 -15.86 21.46 -2.79
N VAL A 481 -15.01 20.53 -2.39
CA VAL A 481 -15.26 19.10 -2.51
C VAL A 481 -15.37 18.50 -1.11
N GLU A 482 -16.53 17.98 -0.79
CA GLU A 482 -16.83 17.25 0.44
C GLU A 482 -16.96 15.78 0.08
N SER A 483 -16.09 14.91 0.59
CA SER A 483 -16.13 13.49 0.21
C SER A 483 -15.89 12.60 1.42
N GLU A 484 -16.72 11.57 1.54
CA GLU A 484 -16.57 10.50 2.54
C GLU A 484 -15.44 9.52 2.17
N GLY A 485 -14.89 9.64 0.96
CA GLY A 485 -13.77 8.83 0.49
C GLY A 485 -12.81 9.59 -0.42
N PRO A 486 -11.71 8.94 -0.84
CA PRO A 486 -10.70 9.53 -1.70
C PRO A 486 -11.24 9.72 -3.12
N TYR A 487 -10.77 10.78 -3.78
CA TYR A 487 -11.20 11.13 -5.13
C TYR A 487 -10.05 11.65 -5.98
N ALA A 488 -10.22 11.52 -7.28
CA ALA A 488 -9.42 12.18 -8.30
C ALA A 488 -10.38 12.95 -9.22
N ILE A 489 -10.09 14.21 -9.53
CA ILE A 489 -10.95 15.05 -10.37
C ILE A 489 -10.12 15.54 -11.55
N GLN A 490 -10.48 15.06 -12.73
CA GLN A 490 -10.00 15.65 -13.97
C GLN A 490 -10.78 16.94 -14.21
N TYR A 491 -10.10 17.98 -14.66
CA TYR A 491 -10.72 19.29 -14.85
C TYR A 491 -10.27 19.99 -16.13
N MET A 492 -11.11 20.91 -16.60
CA MET A 492 -10.78 21.96 -17.56
C MET A 492 -11.39 23.27 -17.07
N LEU A 493 -10.57 24.31 -16.99
CA LEU A 493 -10.96 25.68 -16.65
C LEU A 493 -10.59 26.61 -17.80
N ARG A 494 -11.55 27.39 -18.29
CA ARG A 494 -11.31 28.36 -19.36
C ARG A 494 -12.08 29.65 -19.12
N ASP A 495 -11.55 30.74 -19.66
CA ASP A 495 -12.31 31.99 -19.79
C ASP A 495 -13.45 31.78 -20.80
N THR A 496 -14.68 32.10 -20.39
CA THR A 496 -15.91 32.03 -21.19
C THR A 496 -15.87 32.91 -22.43
N SER A 497 -15.05 33.96 -22.42
CA SER A 497 -14.83 34.85 -23.56
C SER A 497 -13.89 34.25 -24.62
N LEU A 498 -13.14 33.20 -24.26
CA LEU A 498 -12.26 32.48 -25.17
C LEU A 498 -12.99 31.30 -25.80
N THR A 499 -13.16 31.33 -27.13
CA THR A 499 -13.93 30.31 -27.86
C THR A 499 -13.17 28.99 -28.11
N THR A 500 -11.90 28.87 -27.74
CA THR A 500 -11.11 27.61 -27.78
C THR A 500 -9.73 27.90 -27.20
N PRO A 501 -9.11 27.03 -26.38
CA PRO A 501 -7.74 27.25 -25.95
C PRO A 501 -6.83 27.22 -27.19
N ALA A 502 -5.97 28.24 -27.34
CA ALA A 502 -4.89 28.18 -28.31
C ALA A 502 -3.93 27.06 -27.89
N PRO A 503 -3.49 26.17 -28.80
CA PRO A 503 -2.52 25.14 -28.46
C PRO A 503 -1.22 25.78 -27.98
N ILE A 504 -0.75 25.39 -26.78
CA ILE A 504 0.57 25.75 -26.29
C ILE A 504 1.58 24.88 -27.04
N GLU A 505 2.23 25.43 -28.06
CA GLU A 505 3.39 24.78 -28.67
C GLU A 505 4.58 24.87 -27.70
N THR A 506 5.04 23.73 -27.19
CA THR A 506 6.35 23.63 -26.54
C THR A 506 7.31 22.85 -27.42
N THR A 507 8.40 23.51 -27.79
CA THR A 507 9.53 22.92 -28.50
C THR A 507 10.24 21.92 -27.60
N THR A 508 10.46 20.72 -28.11
CA THR A 508 11.22 19.64 -27.47
C THR A 508 12.65 20.12 -27.22
N LYS A 509 13.03 20.39 -25.97
CA LYS A 509 14.46 20.44 -25.61
C LYS A 509 14.90 19.01 -25.32
N ALA A 510 15.83 18.51 -26.12
CA ALA A 510 16.62 17.36 -25.74
C ALA A 510 17.37 17.72 -24.45
N SER A 511 17.10 16.98 -23.37
CA SER A 511 17.86 17.10 -22.13
C SER A 511 19.26 16.55 -22.36
N SER A 512 20.25 17.43 -22.42
CA SER A 512 21.65 17.09 -22.28
C SER A 512 21.97 16.92 -20.79
N ILE A 513 22.32 15.70 -20.40
CA ILE A 513 22.83 15.33 -19.08
C ILE A 513 24.11 16.14 -18.77
N PRO A 514 24.24 16.82 -17.62
CA PRO A 514 25.55 17.07 -17.04
C PRO A 514 26.01 15.79 -16.33
N GLN A 515 27.09 15.21 -16.84
CA GLN A 515 27.79 14.07 -16.26
C GLN A 515 28.15 14.35 -14.79
N ILE A 516 27.50 13.68 -13.85
CA ILE A 516 28.06 13.47 -12.49
C ILE A 516 28.82 12.14 -12.51
N VAL A 517 29.85 12.05 -13.34
CA VAL A 517 30.92 11.05 -13.26
C VAL A 517 32.23 11.73 -13.68
N ALA A 518 32.70 12.71 -12.90
CA ALA A 518 34.02 13.30 -13.09
C ALA A 518 34.63 13.97 -11.83
N SER A 519 34.19 13.63 -10.61
CA SER A 519 34.78 14.20 -9.38
C SER A 519 35.57 13.21 -8.53
N LEU A 520 35.90 12.02 -9.05
CA LEU A 520 36.77 11.05 -8.38
C LEU A 520 38.03 10.66 -9.16
N LEU A 521 38.33 11.34 -10.28
CA LEU A 521 39.51 11.02 -11.11
C LEU A 521 40.48 12.20 -11.38
N ILE A 522 40.44 13.27 -10.58
CA ILE A 522 41.41 14.40 -10.69
C ILE A 522 42.28 14.58 -9.43
N VAL A 523 42.15 13.74 -8.41
CA VAL A 523 43.07 13.75 -7.24
C VAL A 523 44.21 12.73 -7.36
N ALA A 524 44.18 11.84 -8.36
CA ALA A 524 45.24 10.84 -8.58
C ALA A 524 46.34 11.25 -9.58
N LEU A 525 46.35 12.50 -10.08
CA LEU A 525 47.35 12.99 -11.05
C LEU A 525 48.21 14.19 -10.57
N PHE A 526 48.19 14.49 -9.26
CA PHE A 526 49.08 15.51 -8.66
C PHE A 526 49.95 14.97 -7.51
N LEU A 527 50.31 13.69 -7.55
CA LEU A 527 51.38 13.11 -6.72
C LEU A 527 52.25 12.16 -7.56
N VAL A 528 53.08 12.74 -8.44
CA VAL A 528 54.41 12.23 -8.82
C VAL A 528 55.36 13.43 -8.89
#